data_AF-A0A177WPM2-F1
#
_entry.id   AF-A0A177WPM2-F1
#
_cell.length_a   1.000
_cell.length_b   1.000
_cell.length_c   1.000
_cell.angle_alpha   90.00
_cell.angle_beta   90.00
_cell.angle_gamma   90.00
#
_symmetry.space_group_name_H-M   'P 1'
#
loop_
_entity.id
_entity.type
_entity.pdbx_description
1 polymer ?
#
loop_
_entity_poly.entity_id
_entity_poly.type
_entity_poly.pdbx_seq_one_letter_code
_entity_poly.pdbx_strand_id
1 'polypeptide(L)'
;MKLSITVLSSVLAVCSVTIANPVDPSSTMSAEVSTSTASPSATPADGSDYPVFPSPDDGLERYCGPFNSDEIAAIQKIAKTRAKIDKMFSKLYNLRLEINAQKKVITEAEQRLNTLLQTPDQESNIAEAELEKHRSVLEELRAELQKLIDKVKSLTKKNKNSKELFIKNLPHESSTDDENSLQSKTIFAYDKCFDYFYYRL
;
A
#
# COMPACT_ATOMS: atom_id res chain seq x y z
N MET A 1 -10.71 13.39 -33.77
CA MET A 1 -11.94 13.08 -33.01
C MET A 1 -11.58 12.03 -31.97
N LYS A 2 -11.77 12.32 -30.68
CA LYS A 2 -11.51 11.40 -29.56
C LYS A 2 -12.84 10.71 -29.23
N LEU A 3 -12.84 9.38 -29.17
CA LEU A 3 -13.96 8.62 -28.61
C LEU A 3 -13.49 7.95 -27.32
N SER A 4 -13.95 8.53 -26.21
CA SER A 4 -13.83 7.99 -24.87
C SER A 4 -14.89 6.90 -24.71
N ILE A 5 -14.48 5.66 -24.42
CA ILE A 5 -15.41 4.59 -24.03
C ILE A 5 -15.19 4.33 -22.55
N THR A 6 -16.12 4.82 -21.73
CA THR A 6 -16.26 4.51 -20.31
C THR A 6 -17.34 3.45 -20.19
N VAL A 7 -16.93 2.23 -19.87
CA VAL A 7 -17.72 0.99 -19.72
C VAL A 7 -17.00 0.29 -18.56
N LEU A 8 -17.57 -0.03 -17.40
CA LEU A 8 -18.94 -0.19 -16.94
C LEU A 8 -18.89 -0.09 -15.39
N SER A 9 -19.65 0.82 -14.78
CA SER A 9 -19.96 0.77 -13.35
C SER A 9 -21.48 0.74 -13.25
N SER A 10 -22.06 -0.45 -13.13
CA SER A 10 -23.47 -0.67 -12.74
C SER A 10 -23.81 -2.16 -12.78
N VAL A 11 -23.40 -2.92 -11.78
CA VAL A 11 -24.15 -4.09 -11.33
C VAL A 11 -23.90 -4.19 -9.84
N LEU A 12 -24.93 -3.92 -9.02
CA LEU A 12 -25.19 -4.44 -7.66
C LEU A 12 -26.18 -3.49 -6.95
N ALA A 13 -27.46 -3.56 -7.31
CA ALA A 13 -28.53 -2.95 -6.51
C ALA A 13 -29.86 -3.68 -6.75
N VAL A 14 -29.92 -4.97 -6.44
CA VAL A 14 -31.19 -5.66 -6.18
C VAL A 14 -30.97 -6.67 -5.06
N CYS A 15 -31.14 -6.22 -3.81
CA CYS A 15 -31.42 -7.10 -2.68
C CYS A 15 -32.58 -6.50 -1.88
N SER A 16 -33.76 -6.98 -2.27
CA SER A 16 -35.07 -7.01 -1.65
C SER A 16 -35.21 -6.56 -0.18
N VAL A 17 -36.15 -5.63 -0.01
CA VAL A 17 -36.83 -5.29 1.23
C VAL A 17 -37.75 -6.44 1.64
N THR A 18 -37.57 -6.99 2.85
CA THR A 18 -38.64 -7.70 3.57
C THR A 18 -38.80 -7.05 4.93
N ILE A 19 -39.87 -6.26 5.06
CA ILE A 19 -40.34 -5.64 6.29
C ILE A 19 -41.14 -6.71 7.06
N ALA A 20 -40.76 -6.95 8.32
CA ALA A 20 -41.62 -7.62 9.29
C ALA A 20 -41.71 -6.73 10.54
N ASN A 21 -42.95 -6.39 10.91
CA ASN A 21 -43.32 -5.51 12.02
C ASN A 21 -42.80 -5.98 13.39
N PRO A 22 -42.37 -5.08 14.29
CA PRO A 22 -42.33 -5.38 15.71
C PRO A 22 -43.71 -5.14 16.34
N VAL A 23 -44.21 -6.17 17.03
CA VAL A 23 -45.37 -6.10 17.93
C VAL A 23 -44.95 -5.48 19.26
N ASP A 24 -45.87 -4.69 19.83
CA ASP A 24 -45.73 -3.84 21.01
C ASP A 24 -45.17 -4.51 22.29
N PRO A 25 -44.58 -3.71 23.19
CA PRO A 25 -43.95 -4.15 24.42
C PRO A 25 -44.94 -4.21 25.60
N SER A 26 -44.78 -5.19 26.48
CA SER A 26 -45.42 -5.22 27.81
C SER A 26 -44.40 -5.82 28.78
N SER A 27 -43.82 -5.00 29.68
CA SER A 27 -44.24 -4.85 31.09
C SER A 27 -43.75 -6.06 31.92
N THR A 28 -42.99 -6.00 33.02
CA THR A 28 -42.64 -4.99 34.02
C THR A 28 -41.56 -5.64 34.93
N MET A 29 -40.62 -4.88 35.49
CA MET A 29 -40.35 -4.81 36.95
C MET A 29 -38.96 -4.18 37.26
N SER A 30 -39.04 -2.95 37.79
CA SER A 30 -38.22 -2.25 38.79
C SER A 30 -36.78 -2.70 39.09
N ALA A 31 -35.84 -1.74 39.02
CA ALA A 31 -35.34 -1.04 40.22
C ALA A 31 -34.31 0.06 39.88
N GLU A 32 -34.62 1.27 40.37
CA GLU A 32 -33.71 2.23 41.00
C GLU A 32 -32.68 3.03 40.17
N VAL A 33 -33.15 4.21 39.77
CA VAL A 33 -32.55 5.54 39.94
C VAL A 33 -31.14 5.60 40.56
N SER A 34 -30.19 6.11 39.79
CA SER A 34 -29.32 7.20 40.24
C SER A 34 -28.82 8.02 39.05
N THR A 35 -29.36 9.22 38.98
CA THR A 35 -28.90 10.34 38.15
C THR A 35 -27.43 10.64 38.43
N SER A 36 -26.57 10.51 37.41
CA SER A 36 -25.36 11.32 37.34
C SER A 36 -25.14 11.79 35.91
N THR A 37 -25.54 13.03 35.70
CA THR A 37 -25.36 13.81 34.49
C THR A 37 -23.88 14.14 34.35
N ALA A 38 -23.14 13.37 33.55
CA ALA A 38 -21.84 13.79 33.05
C ALA A 38 -21.69 13.27 31.62
N SER A 39 -21.88 14.20 30.67
CA SER A 39 -21.66 13.99 29.25
C SER A 39 -20.24 13.49 28.98
N PRO A 40 -20.02 12.33 28.36
CA PRO A 40 -18.72 12.04 27.79
C PRO A 40 -18.63 12.86 26.51
N SER A 41 -17.94 13.99 26.57
CA SER A 41 -17.43 14.64 25.37
C SER A 41 -16.66 13.59 24.60
N ALA A 42 -17.16 13.25 23.42
CA ALA A 42 -16.54 12.31 22.50
C ALA A 42 -15.18 12.88 22.07
N THR A 43 -14.12 12.51 22.78
CA THR A 43 -12.78 12.51 22.22
C THR A 43 -12.79 11.40 21.18
N PRO A 44 -12.51 11.66 19.89
CA PRO A 44 -12.25 10.58 18.96
C PRO A 44 -10.98 9.90 19.48
N ALA A 45 -11.12 8.67 19.96
CA ALA A 45 -10.01 7.76 20.10
C ALA A 45 -9.56 7.38 18.69
N ASP A 46 -8.96 8.35 17.98
CA ASP A 46 -8.12 8.06 16.82
C ASP A 46 -6.79 7.54 17.38
N GLY A 47 -6.85 6.31 17.88
CA GLY A 47 -5.70 5.48 18.17
C GLY A 47 -5.04 5.08 16.86
N SER A 48 -4.59 6.09 16.11
CA SER A 48 -3.54 5.91 15.14
C SER A 48 -2.32 5.50 15.96
N ASP A 49 -1.91 4.24 15.87
CA ASP A 49 -0.62 3.75 16.37
C ASP A 49 0.59 4.46 15.71
N TYR A 50 0.35 5.44 14.83
CA TYR A 50 1.38 6.28 14.25
C TYR A 50 1.73 7.45 15.19
N PRO A 51 3.02 7.69 15.44
CA PRO A 51 3.45 8.82 16.25
C PRO A 51 2.92 10.13 15.64
N VAL A 52 2.25 10.93 16.48
CA VAL A 52 1.87 12.30 16.13
C VAL A 52 3.15 13.11 15.97
N PHE A 53 3.52 13.43 14.72
CA PHE A 53 4.72 14.23 14.47
C PHE A 53 4.40 15.73 14.42
N PRO A 54 5.19 16.61 15.06
CA PRO A 54 4.99 18.06 15.09
C PRO A 54 5.20 18.75 13.73
N SER A 55 4.84 20.04 13.62
CA SER A 55 5.03 20.87 12.43
C SER A 55 6.45 20.78 11.83
N PRO A 56 6.63 21.04 10.50
CA PRO A 56 7.90 20.87 9.80
C PRO A 56 9.11 21.58 10.44
N ASP A 57 8.86 22.72 11.10
CA ASP A 57 9.90 23.59 11.63
C ASP A 57 10.37 23.17 13.05
N ASP A 58 9.47 22.69 13.91
CA ASP A 58 9.82 22.21 15.27
C ASP A 58 10.21 20.73 15.30
N GLY A 59 9.80 19.96 14.28
CA GLY A 59 10.09 18.54 14.18
C GLY A 59 11.50 18.24 13.71
N LEU A 60 12.07 19.05 12.84
CA LEU A 60 13.35 18.68 12.20
C LEU A 60 14.47 18.53 13.24
N GLU A 61 14.61 19.48 14.17
CA GLU A 61 15.63 19.42 15.22
C GLU A 61 15.40 18.22 16.16
N ARG A 62 14.14 17.96 16.56
CA ARG A 62 13.79 16.88 17.50
C ARG A 62 14.05 15.49 16.94
N TYR A 63 13.80 15.27 15.65
CA TYR A 63 13.89 13.95 15.03
C TYR A 63 15.20 13.74 14.26
N CYS A 64 15.86 14.81 13.81
CA CYS A 64 17.08 14.74 13.03
C CYS A 64 18.34 15.29 13.69
N GLY A 65 18.27 15.87 14.90
CA GLY A 65 19.48 16.10 15.69
C GLY A 65 20.20 14.76 15.93
N PRO A 66 21.52 14.64 15.67
CA PRO A 66 22.52 15.71 15.54
C PRO A 66 22.95 16.07 14.11
N PHE A 67 22.19 15.67 13.08
CA PHE A 67 22.62 15.79 11.68
C PHE A 67 22.60 17.24 11.18
N ASN A 68 23.59 17.58 10.36
CA ASN A 68 23.61 18.84 9.62
C ASN A 68 22.64 18.80 8.42
N SER A 69 22.44 19.94 7.76
CA SER A 69 21.49 20.07 6.65
C SER A 69 21.74 19.11 5.47
N ASP A 70 23.01 18.85 5.13
CA ASP A 70 23.37 17.95 4.02
C ASP A 70 23.07 16.49 4.38
N GLU A 71 23.37 16.11 5.62
CA GLU A 71 23.06 14.79 6.17
C GLU A 71 21.55 14.56 6.24
N ILE A 72 20.79 15.55 6.72
CA ILE A 72 19.32 15.51 6.74
C ILE A 72 18.76 15.34 5.32
N ALA A 73 19.28 16.09 4.34
CA ALA A 73 18.87 15.95 2.95
C ALA A 73 19.16 14.55 2.39
N ALA A 74 20.29 13.94 2.77
CA ALA A 74 20.64 12.57 2.41
C ALA A 74 19.66 11.57 3.03
N ILE A 75 19.37 11.67 4.33
CA ILE A 75 18.39 10.83 5.04
C ILE A 75 17.01 10.96 4.41
N GLN A 76 16.57 12.19 4.13
CA GLN A 76 15.28 12.44 3.46
C GLN A 76 15.21 11.75 2.10
N LYS A 77 16.29 11.80 1.31
CA LYS A 77 16.35 11.14 0.00
C LYS A 77 16.28 9.62 0.12
N ILE A 78 16.93 9.04 1.11
CA ILE A 78 16.88 7.60 1.41
C ILE A 78 15.45 7.21 1.84
N ALA A 79 14.82 7.97 2.74
CA ALA A 79 13.44 7.76 3.18
C ALA A 79 12.43 7.84 2.03
N LYS A 80 12.50 8.89 1.20
CA LYS A 80 11.66 9.05 0.00
C LYS A 80 11.83 7.90 -0.99
N THR A 81 13.06 7.44 -1.17
CA THR A 81 13.35 6.31 -2.05
C THR A 81 12.80 5.00 -1.48
N ARG A 82 12.89 4.77 -0.17
CA ARG A 82 12.28 3.62 0.51
C ARG A 82 10.76 3.62 0.35
N ALA A 83 10.09 4.73 0.67
CA ALA A 83 8.64 4.86 0.53
C ALA A 83 8.18 4.58 -0.91
N LYS A 84 8.93 5.06 -1.91
CA LYS A 84 8.66 4.75 -3.33
C LYS A 84 8.81 3.27 -3.65
N ILE A 85 9.82 2.59 -3.09
CA ILE A 85 10.01 1.14 -3.23
C ILE A 85 8.81 0.38 -2.64
N ASP A 86 8.35 0.76 -1.44
CA ASP A 86 7.21 0.10 -0.79
C ASP A 86 5.92 0.27 -1.59
N LYS A 87 5.65 1.49 -2.10
CA LYS A 87 4.53 1.73 -3.03
C LYS A 87 4.64 0.87 -4.31
N MET A 88 5.86 0.60 -4.80
CA MET A 88 6.06 -0.30 -5.95
C MET A 88 5.84 -1.78 -5.59
N PHE A 89 6.17 -2.21 -4.37
CA PHE A 89 5.85 -3.57 -3.92
C PHE A 89 4.34 -3.82 -3.88
N SER A 90 3.55 -2.86 -3.41
CA SER A 90 2.08 -2.96 -3.47
C SER A 90 1.57 -3.09 -4.91
N LYS A 91 2.16 -2.33 -5.85
CA LYS A 91 1.83 -2.46 -7.29
C LYS A 91 2.23 -3.82 -7.87
N LEU A 92 3.41 -4.34 -7.52
CA LEU A 92 3.85 -5.68 -7.92
C LEU A 92 2.87 -6.76 -7.43
N TYR A 93 2.39 -6.63 -6.20
CA TYR A 93 1.41 -7.56 -5.64
C TYR A 93 0.10 -7.54 -6.43
N ASN A 94 -0.46 -6.35 -6.66
CA ASN A 94 -1.72 -6.21 -7.42
C ASN A 94 -1.58 -6.76 -8.85
N LEU A 95 -0.48 -6.46 -9.53
CA LEU A 95 -0.25 -6.93 -10.89
C LEU A 95 -0.13 -8.46 -10.98
N ARG A 96 0.44 -9.11 -9.95
CA ARG A 96 0.45 -10.58 -9.86
C ARG A 96 -0.95 -11.15 -9.69
N LEU A 97 -1.81 -10.50 -8.90
CA LEU A 97 -3.20 -10.91 -8.76
C LEU A 97 -3.95 -10.79 -10.08
N GLU A 98 -3.75 -9.70 -10.81
CA GLU A 98 -4.35 -9.45 -12.12
C GLU A 98 -3.90 -10.48 -13.16
N ILE A 99 -2.60 -10.79 -13.23
CA ILE A 99 -2.06 -11.87 -14.06
C ILE A 99 -2.73 -13.21 -13.72
N ASN A 100 -2.92 -13.51 -12.45
CA ASN A 100 -3.57 -14.76 -12.03
C ASN A 100 -5.05 -14.80 -12.40
N ALA A 101 -5.76 -13.67 -12.28
CA ALA A 101 -7.14 -13.56 -12.73
C ALA A 101 -7.24 -13.73 -14.26
N GLN A 102 -6.37 -13.06 -15.02
CA GLN A 102 -6.33 -13.13 -16.48
C GLN A 102 -6.04 -14.56 -16.98
N LYS A 103 -5.16 -15.29 -16.30
CA LYS A 103 -4.92 -16.72 -16.59
C LYS A 103 -6.17 -17.58 -16.44
N LYS A 104 -7.00 -17.33 -15.40
CA LYS A 104 -8.25 -18.07 -15.21
C LYS A 104 -9.24 -17.79 -16.34
N VAL A 105 -9.38 -16.51 -16.73
CA VAL A 105 -10.21 -16.11 -17.88
C VAL A 105 -9.77 -16.83 -19.16
N ILE A 106 -8.46 -16.89 -19.42
CA ILE A 106 -7.92 -17.64 -20.57
C ILE A 106 -8.27 -19.12 -20.48
N THR A 107 -8.07 -19.77 -19.33
CA THR A 107 -8.43 -21.19 -19.16
C THR A 107 -9.91 -21.45 -19.41
N GLU A 108 -10.81 -20.59 -18.93
CA GLU A 108 -12.24 -20.70 -19.18
C GLU A 108 -12.58 -20.47 -20.66
N ALA A 109 -11.94 -19.49 -21.30
CA ALA A 109 -12.11 -19.22 -22.73
C ALA A 109 -11.63 -20.39 -23.60
N GLU A 110 -10.50 -21.02 -23.26
CA GLU A 110 -9.99 -22.22 -23.92
C GLU A 110 -10.96 -23.40 -23.79
N GLN A 111 -11.54 -23.62 -22.61
CA GLN A 111 -12.55 -24.66 -22.40
C GLN A 111 -13.81 -24.43 -23.24
N ARG A 112 -14.29 -23.19 -23.32
CA ARG A 112 -15.44 -22.83 -24.16
C ARG A 112 -15.14 -23.05 -25.63
N LEU A 113 -13.99 -22.58 -26.11
CA LEU A 113 -13.56 -22.77 -27.50
C LEU A 113 -13.49 -24.27 -27.86
N ASN A 114 -12.91 -25.10 -26.99
CA ASN A 114 -12.85 -26.55 -27.20
C ASN A 114 -14.23 -27.22 -27.28
N THR A 115 -15.22 -26.68 -26.58
CA THR A 115 -16.62 -27.16 -26.66
C THR A 115 -17.25 -26.76 -28.00
N LEU A 116 -17.01 -25.53 -28.46
CA LEU A 116 -17.53 -24.99 -29.72
C LEU A 116 -16.91 -25.65 -30.96
N LEU A 117 -15.63 -26.05 -30.89
CA LEU A 117 -14.93 -26.72 -31.99
C LEU A 117 -15.54 -28.08 -32.39
N GLN A 118 -16.46 -28.63 -31.58
CA GLN A 118 -17.24 -29.82 -31.96
C GLN A 118 -18.26 -29.53 -33.07
N THR A 119 -18.61 -28.26 -33.31
CA THR A 119 -19.50 -27.79 -34.38
C THR A 119 -18.90 -26.53 -35.03
N PRO A 120 -18.13 -26.64 -36.13
CA PRO A 120 -17.42 -25.51 -36.70
C PRO A 120 -18.39 -24.51 -37.32
N ASP A 121 -18.53 -23.33 -36.69
CA ASP A 121 -19.33 -22.23 -37.18
C ASP A 121 -18.68 -20.86 -36.87
N GLN A 122 -19.40 -19.78 -37.19
CA GLN A 122 -18.94 -18.40 -36.97
C GLN A 122 -18.70 -18.07 -35.49
N GLU A 123 -19.34 -18.79 -34.56
CA GLU A 123 -19.19 -18.60 -33.12
C GLU A 123 -17.81 -19.04 -32.63
N SER A 124 -17.28 -20.14 -33.19
CA SER A 124 -15.91 -20.60 -32.91
C SER A 124 -14.85 -19.57 -33.28
N ASN A 125 -14.98 -18.93 -34.45
CA ASN A 125 -14.03 -17.91 -34.91
C ASN A 125 -14.03 -16.66 -34.00
N ILE A 126 -15.21 -16.28 -33.49
CA ILE A 126 -15.35 -15.15 -32.55
C ILE A 126 -14.70 -15.50 -31.21
N ALA A 127 -14.92 -16.72 -30.70
CA ALA A 127 -14.32 -17.19 -29.46
C ALA A 127 -12.78 -17.26 -29.53
N GLU A 128 -12.24 -17.69 -30.68
CA GLU A 128 -10.79 -17.71 -30.92
C GLU A 128 -10.19 -16.29 -30.91
N ALA A 129 -10.85 -15.33 -31.55
CA ALA A 129 -10.41 -13.93 -31.55
C ALA A 129 -10.40 -13.31 -30.14
N GLU A 130 -11.43 -13.58 -29.32
CA GLU A 130 -11.48 -13.08 -27.93
C GLU A 130 -10.43 -13.76 -27.05
N LEU A 131 -10.16 -15.06 -27.25
CA LEU A 131 -9.06 -15.76 -26.59
C LEU A 131 -7.71 -15.11 -26.90
N GLU A 132 -7.45 -14.79 -28.16
CA GLU A 132 -6.20 -14.15 -28.58
C GLU A 132 -6.04 -12.76 -27.95
N LYS A 133 -7.12 -11.98 -27.88
CA LYS A 133 -7.14 -10.70 -27.15
C LYS A 133 -6.80 -10.88 -25.67
N HIS A 134 -7.35 -11.89 -25.00
CA HIS A 134 -7.02 -12.19 -23.60
C HIS A 134 -5.56 -12.61 -23.41
N ARG A 135 -4.97 -13.34 -24.37
CA ARG A 135 -3.54 -13.69 -24.36
C ARG A 135 -2.67 -12.45 -24.55
N SER A 136 -3.04 -11.56 -25.46
CA SER A 136 -2.33 -10.29 -25.67
C SER A 136 -2.33 -9.44 -24.38
N VAL A 137 -3.46 -9.31 -23.69
CA VAL A 137 -3.53 -8.62 -22.39
C VAL A 137 -2.62 -9.27 -21.35
N LEU A 138 -2.57 -10.61 -21.30
CA LEU A 138 -1.67 -11.32 -20.37
C LEU A 138 -0.19 -11.02 -20.65
N GLU A 139 0.21 -10.92 -21.92
CA GLU A 139 1.59 -10.54 -22.29
C GLU A 139 1.92 -9.10 -21.90
N GLU A 140 0.99 -8.16 -22.08
CA GLU A 140 1.15 -6.78 -21.63
C GLU A 140 1.35 -6.69 -20.11
N LEU A 141 0.52 -7.39 -19.33
CA LEU A 141 0.65 -7.47 -17.87
C LEU A 141 1.99 -8.07 -17.44
N ARG A 142 2.46 -9.13 -18.13
CA ARG A 142 3.76 -9.75 -17.87
C ARG A 142 4.91 -8.78 -18.15
N ALA A 143 4.84 -8.03 -19.25
CA ALA A 143 5.85 -7.03 -19.60
C ALA A 143 5.88 -5.89 -18.56
N GLU A 144 4.72 -5.41 -18.11
CA GLU A 144 4.65 -4.42 -17.04
C GLU A 144 5.25 -4.95 -15.73
N LEU A 145 4.95 -6.21 -15.37
CA LEU A 145 5.48 -6.84 -14.16
C LEU A 145 7.00 -6.90 -14.20
N GLN A 146 7.57 -7.34 -15.32
CA GLN A 146 9.01 -7.42 -15.47
C GLN A 146 9.68 -6.05 -15.35
N LYS A 147 9.13 -5.04 -16.04
CA LYS A 147 9.61 -3.65 -15.97
C LYS A 147 9.59 -3.11 -14.53
N LEU A 148 8.54 -3.44 -13.77
CA LEU A 148 8.42 -3.01 -12.38
C LEU A 148 9.40 -3.75 -11.47
N ILE A 149 9.61 -5.05 -11.66
CA ILE A 149 10.62 -5.85 -10.95
C ILE A 149 12.01 -5.26 -11.15
N ASP A 150 12.40 -4.96 -12.39
CA ASP A 150 13.71 -4.40 -12.71
C ASP A 150 13.91 -3.02 -12.06
N LYS A 151 12.86 -2.20 -12.08
CA LYS A 151 12.87 -0.89 -11.43
C LYS A 151 13.02 -0.99 -9.92
N VAL A 152 12.28 -1.89 -9.27
CA VAL A 152 12.38 -2.14 -7.82
C VAL A 152 13.78 -2.64 -7.48
N LYS A 153 14.32 -3.62 -8.23
CA LYS A 153 15.67 -4.15 -8.02
C LYS A 153 16.73 -3.05 -8.08
N SER A 154 16.66 -2.20 -9.10
CA SER A 154 17.58 -1.07 -9.28
C SER A 154 17.48 -0.05 -8.15
N LEU A 155 16.26 0.36 -7.79
CA LEU A 155 16.02 1.33 -6.71
C LEU A 155 16.44 0.78 -5.34
N THR A 156 16.11 -0.48 -5.03
CA THR A 156 16.50 -1.13 -3.77
C THR A 156 18.02 -1.20 -3.64
N LYS A 157 18.73 -1.58 -4.70
CA LYS A 157 20.20 -1.58 -4.71
C LYS A 157 20.76 -0.18 -4.47
N LYS A 158 20.26 0.83 -5.19
CA LYS A 158 20.69 2.22 -5.03
C LYS A 158 20.44 2.73 -3.61
N ASN A 159 19.25 2.47 -3.06
CA ASN A 159 18.86 2.92 -1.73
C ASN A 159 19.71 2.27 -0.64
N LYS A 160 19.96 0.96 -0.76
CA LYS A 160 20.86 0.22 0.14
C LYS A 160 22.27 0.83 0.12
N ASN A 161 22.85 1.03 -1.07
CA ASN A 161 24.18 1.62 -1.19
C ASN A 161 24.23 3.05 -0.61
N SER A 162 23.19 3.86 -0.81
CA SER A 162 23.10 5.19 -0.22
C SER A 162 23.04 5.15 1.31
N LYS A 163 22.26 4.22 1.89
CA LYS A 163 22.21 4.01 3.35
C LYS A 163 23.57 3.57 3.88
N GLU A 164 24.20 2.57 3.26
CA GLU A 164 25.51 2.06 3.68
C GLU A 164 26.60 3.14 3.61
N LEU A 165 26.64 3.91 2.52
CA LEU A 165 27.58 5.02 2.37
C LEU A 165 27.34 6.11 3.41
N PHE A 166 26.07 6.44 3.69
CA PHE A 166 25.73 7.40 4.72
C PHE A 166 26.23 6.93 6.09
N ILE A 167 25.89 5.70 6.50
CA ILE A 167 26.27 5.15 7.80
C ILE A 167 27.80 5.04 7.94
N LYS A 168 28.52 4.65 6.88
CA LYS A 168 29.99 4.56 6.90
C LYS A 168 30.68 5.91 7.07
N ASN A 169 30.08 6.98 6.56
CA ASN A 169 30.63 8.34 6.63
C ASN A 169 30.24 9.07 7.92
N LEU A 170 29.41 8.47 8.77
CA LEU A 170 29.16 9.00 10.10
C LEU A 170 30.47 8.98 10.91
N PRO A 171 30.73 10.01 11.72
CA PRO A 171 31.95 10.08 12.50
C PRO A 171 32.12 8.83 13.38
N HIS A 172 33.23 8.13 13.16
CA HIS A 172 33.78 7.09 14.02
C HIS A 172 34.96 7.72 14.76
N GLU A 173 34.80 8.12 16.02
CA GLU A 173 35.95 8.57 16.81
C GLU A 173 36.69 7.36 17.39
N SER A 174 37.96 7.22 16.99
CA SER A 174 38.86 6.21 17.53
C SER A 174 39.25 6.52 18.98
N SER A 175 39.13 5.51 19.85
CA SER A 175 39.80 5.38 21.17
C SER A 175 39.17 6.14 22.34
N THR A 176 38.28 5.47 23.07
CA THR A 176 38.36 5.07 24.51
C THR A 176 36.97 4.57 24.93
N ASP A 177 36.89 3.38 25.56
CA ASP A 177 35.80 2.63 26.25
C ASP A 177 34.29 3.03 26.21
N ASP A 178 33.90 4.22 25.75
CA ASP A 178 32.52 4.73 25.56
C ASP A 178 32.01 4.67 24.08
N GLU A 179 32.81 4.13 23.16
CA GLU A 179 32.59 4.16 21.69
C GLU A 179 31.29 3.45 21.24
N ASN A 180 30.97 2.30 21.86
CA ASN A 180 29.76 1.54 21.56
C ASN A 180 28.47 2.33 21.88
N SER A 181 28.53 3.26 22.85
CA SER A 181 27.38 4.08 23.27
C SER A 181 27.07 5.17 22.25
N LEU A 182 28.09 5.82 21.68
CA LEU A 182 27.91 6.93 20.75
C LEU A 182 27.51 6.48 19.35
N GLN A 183 28.12 5.42 18.82
CA GLN A 183 27.71 4.86 17.53
C GLN A 183 26.25 4.38 17.55
N SER A 184 25.85 3.74 18.66
CA SER A 184 24.45 3.34 18.88
C SER A 184 23.51 4.54 18.91
N LYS A 185 23.90 5.66 19.55
CA LYS A 185 23.12 6.91 19.57
C LYS A 185 22.97 7.54 18.18
N THR A 186 24.02 7.58 17.36
CA THR A 186 23.94 8.15 16.01
C THR A 186 23.11 7.28 15.07
N ILE A 187 23.21 5.95 15.19
CA ILE A 187 22.34 5.02 14.44
C ILE A 187 20.87 5.22 14.86
N PHE A 188 20.61 5.35 16.17
CA PHE A 188 19.27 5.62 16.66
C PHE A 188 18.71 6.98 16.20
N ALA A 189 19.55 8.02 16.15
CA ALA A 189 19.19 9.31 15.58
C ALA A 189 18.88 9.21 14.08
N TYR A 190 19.66 8.42 13.33
CA TYR A 190 19.40 8.15 11.92
C TYR A 190 18.01 7.54 11.72
N ASP A 191 17.67 6.51 12.49
CA ASP A 191 16.37 5.82 12.34
C ASP A 191 15.21 6.77 12.67
N LYS A 192 15.33 7.60 13.72
CA LYS A 192 14.33 8.64 14.03
C LYS A 192 14.14 9.65 12.91
N CYS A 193 15.23 10.16 12.34
CA CYS A 193 15.18 11.13 11.25
C CYS A 193 14.63 10.49 9.96
N PHE A 194 15.02 9.24 9.70
CA PHE A 194 14.50 8.46 8.60
C PHE A 194 12.99 8.29 8.70
N ASP A 195 12.50 7.86 9.87
CA ASP A 195 11.08 7.63 10.15
C ASP A 195 10.26 8.92 10.03
N TYR A 196 10.80 10.03 10.53
CA TYR A 196 10.20 11.36 10.38
C TYR A 196 9.87 11.68 8.92
N PHE A 197 10.77 11.36 7.98
CA PHE A 197 10.51 11.56 6.56
C PHE A 197 9.68 10.45 5.93
N TYR A 198 9.92 9.20 6.31
CA TYR A 198 9.30 8.04 5.69
C TYR A 198 7.79 8.00 5.93
N TYR A 199 7.33 8.23 7.15
CA TYR A 199 5.90 8.14 7.51
C TYR A 199 5.06 9.34 7.08
N ARG A 200 5.69 10.39 6.52
CA ARG A 200 4.99 11.60 6.02
C ARG A 200 4.71 11.56 4.51
N LEU A 201 4.93 10.44 3.83
CA LEU A 201 4.91 10.30 2.35
C LEU A 201 3.85 9.34 1.84
#